data_AF-A0A9P6MZQ7-F1
#
_entry.id   AF-A0A9P6MZQ7-F1
#
_cell.length_a   1.000
_cell.length_b   1.000
_cell.length_c   1.000
_cell.angle_alpha   90.00
_cell.angle_beta   90.00
_cell.angle_gamma   90.00
#
_symmetry.space_group_name_H-M   'P 1'
#
loop_
_entity.id
_entity.type
_entity.pdbx_description
1 polymer ?
#
loop_
_entity_poly.entity_id
_entity_poly.type
_entity_poly.pdbx_seq_one_letter_code
_entity_poly.pdbx_strand_id
1 'polypeptide(L)'
;MTSTTGQKLGAWTPELDELIGRLRSQDHTWEYISLAVGRPKSACSDRFYTSIDPELKNWTPAMLLKLDQMVESGTPWTDIAATFNKKIITCRHQWATLGKGKYRVKGYLSSSEALNWKQHEIENFWKAWLKHGRMDWKAIAAYIGSRNERDCRKSFRAIVTFHYVTLTSRKARSRLLLGLKNNSATDRTASKWTPEEHAALLEAVMEHGLFSDWSVIRDKVKPNLSEDEVEAEYYRLDGVAIKVEPKPQVTKSDIKPHDGWTAEDIQRLNTILMKYSSLPVWTKEAAEHGVEPSEDDYEKIFDESGGSGGSKKSGESKKSGESKNSGESRWSGVESNSGETTNKTVPRLPPQFETPWTNARVHRLKRLVSQQQQQERATDSPINWSWIADHIGPGIDESMCITMWHSMPERSKVKYNPAKYWTKKDMELLEKGITAYGRGWALIQQNFLQERTIESIRRKVTNLQHVRDSLVATQREIALNQKLETPDLDVDAFIHDNLKHNPQYSSINRLEELMKQYAEDNGKVRKVIHRKFD
;
A
#
# COMPACT_ATOMS: atom_id res chain seq x y z
N MET A 1 -23.56 37.16 -8.72
CA MET A 1 -23.08 35.90 -8.11
C MET A 1 -21.87 36.24 -7.25
N THR A 2 -22.08 36.36 -5.94
CA THR A 2 -21.06 36.77 -4.98
C THR A 2 -20.10 35.62 -4.70
N SER A 3 -18.82 35.79 -5.02
CA SER A 3 -17.77 34.82 -4.73
C SER A 3 -17.58 34.73 -3.22
N THR A 4 -18.11 33.68 -2.60
CA THR A 4 -17.97 33.40 -1.16
C THR A 4 -16.50 33.15 -0.83
N THR A 5 -15.89 34.11 -0.15
CA THR A 5 -14.49 34.09 0.29
C THR A 5 -14.26 33.01 1.35
N GLY A 6 -13.52 31.96 0.97
CA GLY A 6 -12.50 31.29 1.81
C GLY A 6 -12.85 30.78 3.21
N GLN A 7 -14.11 30.50 3.55
CA GLN A 7 -14.40 29.79 4.80
C GLN A 7 -13.81 28.37 4.74
N LYS A 8 -12.97 28.03 5.73
CA LYS A 8 -12.48 26.66 5.92
C LYS A 8 -13.70 25.75 6.11
N LEU A 9 -13.95 24.89 5.13
CA LEU A 9 -15.02 23.89 5.21
C LEU A 9 -14.71 22.96 6.40
N GLY A 10 -15.68 22.77 7.30
CA GLY A 10 -15.53 21.90 8.47
C GLY A 10 -15.26 20.43 8.11
N ALA A 11 -15.02 19.58 9.10
CA ALA A 11 -14.92 18.14 8.89
C ALA A 11 -16.24 17.56 8.32
N TRP A 12 -16.17 16.41 7.64
CA TRP A 12 -17.36 15.68 7.20
C TRP A 12 -18.06 15.08 8.42
N THR A 13 -19.36 15.34 8.58
CA THR A 13 -20.17 14.79 9.67
C THR A 13 -21.13 13.72 9.16
N PRO A 14 -21.59 12.78 10.00
CA PRO A 14 -22.54 11.75 9.60
C PRO A 14 -23.83 12.30 9.00
N GLU A 15 -24.31 13.45 9.48
CA GLU A 15 -25.54 14.11 8.99
C GLU A 15 -25.36 14.61 7.55
N LEU A 16 -24.16 15.11 7.20
CA LEU A 16 -23.84 15.49 5.83
C LEU A 16 -23.74 14.26 4.93
N ASP A 17 -23.19 13.15 5.43
CA ASP A 17 -23.11 11.90 4.69
C ASP A 17 -24.51 11.31 4.42
N GLU A 18 -25.41 11.34 5.40
CA GLU A 18 -26.80 10.93 5.26
C GLU A 18 -27.54 11.83 4.25
N LEU A 19 -27.33 13.15 4.32
CA LEU A 19 -27.91 14.09 3.37
C LEU A 19 -27.44 13.80 1.94
N ILE A 20 -26.15 13.59 1.71
CA ILE A 20 -25.61 13.25 0.38
C ILE A 20 -26.21 11.92 -0.09
N GLY A 21 -26.23 10.89 0.77
CA GLY A 21 -26.77 9.58 0.45
C GLY A 21 -28.24 9.64 0.02
N ARG A 22 -29.07 10.36 0.79
CA ARG A 22 -30.50 10.58 0.51
C ARG A 22 -30.74 11.37 -0.77
N LEU A 23 -30.01 12.47 -0.98
CA LEU A 23 -30.18 13.26 -2.21
C LEU A 23 -29.73 12.48 -3.44
N ARG A 24 -28.71 11.64 -3.30
CA ARG A 24 -28.21 10.82 -4.40
C ARG A 24 -29.14 9.65 -4.73
N SER A 25 -29.82 9.05 -3.74
CA SER A 25 -30.84 8.02 -4.00
C SER A 25 -32.09 8.56 -4.68
N GLN A 26 -32.31 9.88 -4.62
CA GLN A 26 -33.35 10.61 -5.37
C GLN A 26 -32.86 11.11 -6.74
N ASP A 27 -31.71 10.64 -7.22
CA ASP A 27 -31.09 11.00 -8.50
C ASP A 27 -30.79 12.51 -8.69
N HIS A 28 -30.65 13.28 -7.61
CA HIS A 28 -30.25 14.67 -7.73
C HIS A 28 -28.82 14.83 -8.29
N THR A 29 -28.60 15.90 -9.07
CA THR A 29 -27.30 16.25 -9.65
C THR A 29 -26.31 16.70 -8.57
N TRP A 30 -25.00 16.57 -8.85
CA TRP A 30 -23.96 17.02 -7.92
C TRP A 30 -23.98 18.53 -7.68
N GLU A 31 -24.46 19.32 -8.63
CA GLU A 31 -24.71 20.75 -8.49
C GLU A 31 -25.75 21.03 -7.40
N TYR A 32 -26.86 20.29 -7.40
CA TYR A 32 -27.89 20.44 -6.37
C TYR A 32 -27.40 19.97 -4.99
N ILE A 33 -26.74 18.81 -4.96
CA ILE A 33 -26.15 18.27 -3.72
C ILE A 33 -25.13 19.24 -3.13
N SER A 34 -24.29 19.84 -3.98
CA SER A 34 -23.29 20.84 -3.58
C SER A 34 -23.92 22.05 -2.90
N LEU A 35 -25.04 22.55 -3.45
CA LEU A 35 -25.79 23.67 -2.88
C LEU A 35 -26.42 23.30 -1.54
N ALA A 36 -27.04 22.11 -1.45
CA ALA A 36 -27.70 21.65 -0.23
C ALA A 36 -26.73 21.37 0.92
N VAL A 37 -25.55 20.83 0.62
CA VAL A 37 -24.50 20.48 1.59
C VAL A 37 -23.63 21.69 1.96
N GLY A 38 -23.65 22.76 1.15
CA GLY A 38 -22.79 23.92 1.32
C GLY A 38 -21.31 23.63 1.05
N ARG A 39 -21.01 22.67 0.17
CA ARG A 39 -19.63 22.24 -0.18
C ARG A 39 -19.45 22.12 -1.68
N PRO A 40 -18.21 22.27 -2.21
CA PRO A 40 -17.94 22.13 -3.63
C PRO A 40 -18.43 20.79 -4.20
N LYS A 41 -18.95 20.81 -5.44
CA LYS A 41 -19.50 19.62 -6.11
C LYS A 41 -18.52 18.44 -6.16
N SER A 42 -17.24 18.72 -6.42
CA SER A 42 -16.18 17.71 -6.43
C SER A 42 -15.99 17.06 -5.07
N ALA A 43 -16.06 17.84 -3.99
CA ALA A 43 -15.92 17.32 -2.63
C ALA A 43 -17.10 16.41 -2.27
N CYS A 44 -18.32 16.76 -2.68
CA CYS A 44 -19.50 15.93 -2.45
C CYS A 44 -19.46 14.62 -3.26
N SER A 45 -19.09 14.70 -4.55
CA SER A 45 -18.95 13.50 -5.39
C SER A 45 -17.86 12.58 -4.87
N ASP A 46 -16.70 13.14 -4.49
CA ASP A 46 -15.60 12.37 -3.92
C ASP A 46 -16.02 11.72 -2.61
N ARG A 47 -16.69 12.46 -1.71
CA ARG A 47 -17.17 11.90 -0.44
C ARG A 47 -18.14 10.75 -0.66
N PHE A 48 -19.06 10.88 -1.61
CA PHE A 48 -20.01 9.82 -1.93
C PHE A 48 -19.31 8.56 -2.45
N TYR A 49 -18.48 8.70 -3.50
CA TYR A 49 -17.75 7.58 -4.11
C TYR A 49 -16.56 7.06 -3.30
N THR A 50 -16.27 7.65 -2.13
CA THR A 50 -15.25 7.14 -1.21
C THR A 50 -15.85 6.42 -0.01
N SER A 51 -16.96 6.94 0.54
CA SER A 51 -17.36 6.62 1.92
C SER A 51 -18.85 6.26 2.05
N ILE A 52 -19.72 6.76 1.16
CA ILE A 52 -21.18 6.68 1.33
C ILE A 52 -21.81 5.65 0.39
N ASP A 53 -21.31 5.54 -0.85
CA ASP A 53 -21.93 4.69 -1.88
C ASP A 53 -22.08 3.24 -1.37
N PRO A 54 -23.31 2.72 -1.24
CA PRO A 54 -23.56 1.36 -0.77
C PRO A 54 -22.82 0.32 -1.61
N GLU A 55 -22.59 0.60 -2.91
CA GLU A 55 -21.88 -0.30 -3.80
C GLU A 55 -20.40 -0.49 -3.42
N LEU A 56 -19.81 0.44 -2.68
CA LEU A 56 -18.42 0.38 -2.19
C LEU A 56 -18.24 -0.52 -0.97
N LYS A 57 -19.30 -0.82 -0.19
CA LYS A 57 -19.14 -1.64 1.02
C LYS A 57 -18.89 -3.13 0.72
N ASN A 58 -19.08 -3.56 -0.53
CA ASN A 58 -19.05 -4.96 -0.93
C ASN A 58 -17.74 -5.40 -1.62
N TRP A 59 -16.62 -4.73 -1.36
CA TRP A 59 -15.31 -5.19 -1.88
C TRP A 59 -14.72 -6.28 -0.98
N THR A 60 -14.71 -7.51 -1.46
CA THR A 60 -14.01 -8.61 -0.77
C THR A 60 -12.50 -8.55 -1.03
N PRO A 61 -11.65 -9.11 -0.15
CA PRO A 61 -10.21 -9.21 -0.40
C PRO A 61 -9.86 -9.87 -1.74
N ALA A 62 -10.63 -10.87 -2.16
CA ALA A 62 -10.48 -11.52 -3.46
C ALA A 62 -10.76 -10.56 -4.63
N MET A 63 -11.79 -9.71 -4.53
CA MET A 63 -12.08 -8.70 -5.54
C MET A 63 -10.97 -7.65 -5.63
N LEU A 64 -10.41 -7.22 -4.49
CA LEU A 64 -9.29 -6.28 -4.47
C LEU A 64 -8.03 -6.86 -5.10
N LEU A 65 -7.74 -8.13 -4.83
CA LEU A 65 -6.62 -8.83 -5.44
C LEU A 65 -6.80 -8.95 -6.96
N LYS A 66 -8.00 -9.34 -7.40
CA LYS A 66 -8.32 -9.45 -8.82
C LYS A 66 -8.27 -8.09 -9.53
N LEU A 67 -8.73 -7.03 -8.85
CA LEU A 67 -8.66 -5.66 -9.35
C LEU A 67 -7.22 -5.23 -9.58
N ASP A 68 -6.33 -5.47 -8.62
CA ASP A 68 -4.91 -5.12 -8.76
C ASP A 68 -4.25 -5.92 -9.90
N GLN A 69 -4.49 -7.24 -9.97
CA GLN A 69 -4.01 -8.10 -11.05
C GLN A 69 -4.43 -7.58 -12.44
N MET A 70 -5.72 -7.24 -12.61
CA MET A 70 -6.23 -6.78 -13.91
C MET A 70 -5.65 -5.41 -14.31
N VAL A 71 -5.39 -4.53 -13.34
CA VAL A 71 -4.75 -3.24 -13.63
C VAL A 71 -3.27 -3.43 -13.97
N GLU A 72 -2.55 -4.32 -13.27
CA GLU A 72 -1.15 -4.63 -13.58
C GLU A 72 -0.98 -5.30 -14.95
N SER A 73 -1.93 -6.13 -15.37
CA SER A 73 -1.94 -6.74 -16.71
C SER A 73 -2.36 -5.77 -17.82
N GLY A 74 -2.62 -4.49 -17.50
CA GLY A 74 -3.03 -3.49 -18.48
C GLY A 74 -4.45 -3.65 -19.02
N THR A 75 -5.31 -4.39 -18.31
CA THR A 75 -6.71 -4.60 -18.72
C THR A 75 -7.45 -3.26 -18.75
N PRO A 76 -8.21 -2.93 -19.81
CA PRO A 76 -8.94 -1.68 -19.86
C PRO A 76 -9.99 -1.61 -18.75
N TRP A 77 -10.22 -0.40 -18.22
CA TRP A 77 -11.12 -0.18 -17.10
C TRP A 77 -12.58 -0.58 -17.37
N THR A 78 -12.99 -0.61 -18.64
CA THR A 78 -14.31 -1.09 -19.08
C THR A 78 -14.51 -2.56 -18.72
N ASP A 79 -13.49 -3.39 -18.95
CA ASP A 79 -13.56 -4.83 -18.76
C ASP A 79 -13.41 -5.17 -17.28
N ILE A 80 -12.58 -4.41 -16.56
CA ILE A 80 -12.49 -4.46 -15.09
C ILE A 80 -13.86 -4.19 -14.47
N ALA A 81 -14.52 -3.10 -14.89
CA ALA A 81 -15.85 -2.72 -14.41
C ALA A 81 -16.90 -3.80 -14.70
N ALA A 82 -16.90 -4.34 -15.92
CA ALA A 82 -17.78 -5.44 -16.31
C ALA A 82 -17.52 -6.70 -15.47
N THR A 83 -16.26 -7.04 -15.20
CA THR A 83 -15.87 -8.22 -14.41
C THR A 83 -16.41 -8.17 -12.98
N PHE A 84 -16.39 -6.98 -12.35
CA PHE A 84 -16.90 -6.82 -10.99
C PHE A 84 -18.39 -6.48 -10.93
N ASN A 85 -19.05 -6.26 -12.09
CA ASN A 85 -20.38 -5.66 -12.17
C ASN A 85 -20.46 -4.37 -11.35
N LYS A 86 -19.49 -3.48 -11.53
CA LYS A 86 -19.34 -2.19 -10.83
C LYS A 86 -19.11 -1.07 -11.83
N LYS A 87 -19.35 0.18 -11.42
CA LYS A 87 -19.01 1.35 -12.24
C LYS A 87 -17.50 1.53 -12.34
N ILE A 88 -17.03 2.00 -13.50
CA ILE A 88 -15.60 2.29 -13.77
C ILE A 88 -14.98 3.19 -12.69
N ILE A 89 -15.73 4.22 -12.27
CA ILE A 89 -15.27 5.18 -11.25
C ILE A 89 -15.04 4.47 -9.90
N THR A 90 -15.94 3.56 -9.51
CA THR A 90 -15.82 2.77 -8.27
C THR A 90 -14.56 1.91 -8.29
N CYS A 91 -14.26 1.21 -9.41
CA CYS A 91 -13.05 0.42 -9.56
C CYS A 91 -11.78 1.28 -9.51
N ARG A 92 -11.75 2.41 -10.23
CA ARG A 92 -10.62 3.35 -10.23
C ARG A 92 -10.37 3.95 -8.85
N HIS A 93 -11.44 4.34 -8.17
CA HIS A 93 -11.37 4.89 -6.83
C HIS A 93 -10.84 3.85 -5.85
N GLN A 94 -11.38 2.62 -5.89
CA GLN A 94 -10.92 1.53 -5.05
C GLN A 94 -9.44 1.23 -5.29
N TRP A 95 -9.02 1.13 -6.56
CA TRP A 95 -7.61 0.91 -6.90
C TRP A 95 -6.70 2.07 -6.49
N ALA A 96 -7.15 3.33 -6.66
CA ALA A 96 -6.42 4.50 -6.18
C ALA A 96 -6.29 4.50 -4.65
N THR A 97 -7.32 4.03 -3.93
CA THR A 97 -7.30 3.86 -2.48
C THR A 97 -6.33 2.75 -2.06
N LEU A 98 -6.21 1.67 -2.86
CA LEU A 98 -5.14 0.68 -2.69
C LEU A 98 -3.76 1.34 -2.88
N GLY A 99 -3.61 2.15 -3.94
CA GLY A 99 -2.35 2.74 -4.39
C GLY A 99 -1.79 3.91 -3.56
N LYS A 100 -2.64 4.69 -2.87
CA LYS A 100 -2.25 5.88 -2.08
C LYS A 100 -1.66 5.58 -0.69
N GLY A 101 -1.26 4.34 -0.40
CA GLY A 101 -0.27 4.07 0.66
C GLY A 101 -0.71 3.25 1.86
N LYS A 102 -1.67 2.32 1.75
CA LYS A 102 -1.91 1.32 2.82
C LYS A 102 -2.08 -0.13 2.35
N TYR A 103 -2.47 -0.35 1.10
CA TYR A 103 -2.76 -1.71 0.61
C TYR A 103 -2.02 -2.06 -0.69
N ARG A 104 -1.17 -1.16 -1.20
CA ARG A 104 -0.35 -1.46 -2.37
C ARG A 104 0.79 -2.38 -1.97
N VAL A 105 0.45 -3.65 -2.08
CA VAL A 105 1.28 -4.82 -1.92
C VAL A 105 2.10 -4.97 -3.21
N LYS A 106 2.97 -4.00 -3.52
CA LYS A 106 3.94 -4.15 -4.62
C LYS A 106 4.92 -5.25 -4.22
N GLY A 107 4.70 -6.47 -4.74
CA GLY A 107 5.60 -7.62 -4.64
C GLY A 107 5.13 -8.81 -3.79
N TYR A 108 3.91 -8.87 -3.21
CA TYR A 108 3.59 -9.97 -2.27
C TYR A 108 3.31 -11.33 -2.92
N LEU A 109 3.03 -11.43 -4.22
CA LEU A 109 2.85 -12.73 -4.87
C LEU A 109 4.16 -13.29 -5.44
N SER A 110 5.32 -12.68 -5.16
CA SER A 110 6.62 -13.24 -5.59
C SER A 110 7.28 -14.11 -4.52
N SER A 111 6.63 -14.44 -3.40
CA SER A 111 7.10 -15.60 -2.62
C SER A 111 6.74 -16.85 -3.42
N SER A 112 7.75 -17.63 -3.82
CA SER A 112 7.62 -18.82 -4.67
C SER A 112 6.60 -19.84 -4.15
N GLU A 113 6.24 -19.78 -2.86
CA GLU A 113 5.28 -20.68 -2.24
C GLU A 113 3.80 -20.26 -2.41
N ALA A 114 3.49 -18.96 -2.47
CA ALA A 114 2.12 -18.49 -2.73
C ALA A 114 1.73 -18.66 -4.21
N LEU A 115 2.73 -18.71 -5.10
CA LEU A 115 2.57 -18.95 -6.54
C LEU A 115 2.03 -20.35 -6.90
N ASN A 116 2.03 -21.28 -5.95
CA ASN A 116 1.50 -22.62 -6.19
C ASN A 116 -0.02 -22.73 -6.01
N TRP A 117 -0.71 -21.71 -5.48
CA TRP A 117 -2.17 -21.70 -5.36
C TRP A 117 -2.81 -21.14 -6.62
N LYS A 118 -3.63 -21.93 -7.30
CA LYS A 118 -4.41 -21.47 -8.44
C LYS A 118 -5.52 -20.52 -7.94
N GLN A 119 -5.90 -19.56 -8.78
CA GLN A 119 -6.92 -18.55 -8.43
C GLN A 119 -8.23 -19.17 -7.90
N HIS A 120 -8.72 -20.25 -8.51
CA HIS A 120 -9.93 -20.94 -8.06
C HIS A 120 -9.77 -21.63 -6.69
N GLU A 121 -8.55 -22.09 -6.34
CA GLU A 121 -8.27 -22.68 -5.02
C GLU A 121 -8.33 -21.60 -3.94
N ILE A 122 -7.82 -20.39 -4.23
CA ILE A 122 -7.90 -19.23 -3.33
C ILE A 122 -9.37 -18.81 -3.12
N GLU A 123 -10.15 -18.75 -4.19
CA GLU A 123 -11.58 -18.42 -4.10
C GLU A 123 -12.37 -19.47 -3.32
N ASN A 124 -12.13 -20.75 -3.59
CA ASN A 124 -12.76 -21.85 -2.84
C ASN A 124 -12.30 -21.87 -1.39
N PHE A 125 -11.05 -21.55 -1.10
CA PHE A 125 -10.54 -21.43 0.27
C PHE A 125 -11.31 -20.38 1.06
N TRP A 126 -11.51 -19.17 0.51
CA TRP A 126 -12.26 -18.13 1.21
C TRP A 126 -13.75 -18.47 1.37
N LYS A 127 -14.37 -19.08 0.36
CA LYS A 127 -15.75 -19.59 0.46
C LYS A 127 -15.88 -20.65 1.55
N ALA A 128 -14.96 -21.61 1.59
CA ALA A 128 -14.91 -22.66 2.59
C ALA A 128 -14.72 -22.09 4.00
N TRP A 129 -13.79 -21.15 4.15
CA TRP A 129 -13.48 -20.51 5.43
C TRP A 129 -14.68 -19.71 5.98
N LEU A 130 -15.43 -19.01 5.11
CA LEU A 130 -16.67 -18.33 5.51
C LEU A 130 -17.79 -19.31 5.88
N LYS A 131 -17.88 -20.45 5.17
CA LYS A 131 -18.95 -21.44 5.36
C LYS A 131 -18.75 -22.34 6.58
N HIS A 132 -17.52 -22.80 6.82
CA HIS A 132 -17.20 -23.81 7.84
C HIS A 132 -16.57 -23.22 9.12
N GLY A 133 -16.45 -21.89 9.20
CA GLY A 133 -15.89 -21.20 10.35
C GLY A 133 -14.36 -21.11 10.34
N ARG A 134 -13.82 -20.33 11.28
CA ARG A 134 -12.48 -19.73 11.15
C ARG A 134 -11.31 -20.73 11.28
N MET A 135 -11.54 -21.97 11.72
CA MET A 135 -10.47 -22.97 11.98
C MET A 135 -10.84 -24.44 11.71
N ASP A 136 -11.97 -24.76 11.05
CA ASP A 136 -12.25 -26.14 10.63
C ASP A 136 -11.45 -26.49 9.38
N TRP A 137 -10.15 -26.73 9.54
CA TRP A 137 -9.23 -26.98 8.44
C TRP A 137 -9.57 -28.26 7.68
N LYS A 138 -10.22 -29.23 8.33
CA LYS A 138 -10.66 -30.49 7.73
C LYS A 138 -11.81 -30.25 6.78
N ALA A 139 -12.84 -29.51 7.20
CA ALA A 139 -13.94 -29.13 6.32
C ALA A 139 -13.48 -28.17 5.20
N ILE A 140 -12.56 -27.25 5.50
CA ILE A 140 -12.00 -26.32 4.51
C ILE A 140 -11.21 -27.09 3.44
N ALA A 141 -10.34 -28.01 3.84
CA ALA A 141 -9.58 -28.87 2.93
C ALA A 141 -10.51 -29.75 2.08
N ALA A 142 -11.52 -30.37 2.70
CA ALA A 142 -12.53 -31.15 2.01
C ALA A 142 -13.33 -30.33 0.99
N TYR A 143 -13.65 -29.07 1.31
CA TYR A 143 -14.34 -28.16 0.39
C TYR A 143 -13.48 -27.75 -0.80
N ILE A 144 -12.19 -27.51 -0.59
CA ILE A 144 -11.25 -27.15 -1.66
C ILE A 144 -10.95 -28.36 -2.56
N GLY A 145 -10.86 -29.56 -1.97
CA GLY A 145 -10.67 -30.84 -2.65
C GLY A 145 -9.25 -31.08 -3.18
N SER A 146 -8.51 -30.03 -3.54
CA SER A 146 -7.15 -30.12 -4.08
C SER A 146 -6.04 -29.95 -3.04
N ARG A 147 -6.37 -29.60 -1.80
CA ARG A 147 -5.41 -29.27 -0.73
C ARG A 147 -5.74 -30.01 0.55
N ASN A 148 -4.72 -30.36 1.32
CA ASN A 148 -4.89 -30.92 2.65
C ASN A 148 -4.97 -29.81 3.72
N GLU A 149 -5.28 -30.19 4.95
CA GLU A 149 -5.44 -29.28 6.09
C GLU A 149 -4.17 -28.46 6.38
N ARG A 150 -3.00 -29.08 6.25
CA ARG A 150 -1.70 -28.45 6.50
C ARG A 150 -1.44 -27.34 5.49
N ASP A 151 -1.74 -27.56 4.22
CA ASP A 151 -1.58 -26.57 3.15
C ASP A 151 -2.53 -25.38 3.35
N CYS A 152 -3.79 -25.66 3.71
CA CYS A 152 -4.79 -24.64 4.02
C CYS A 152 -4.35 -23.76 5.19
N ARG A 153 -3.84 -24.37 6.28
CA ARG A 153 -3.33 -23.65 7.45
C ARG A 153 -2.06 -22.86 7.14
N LYS A 154 -1.11 -23.42 6.38
CA LYS A 154 0.13 -22.74 5.97
C LYS A 154 -0.20 -21.54 5.09
N SER A 155 -1.09 -21.70 4.11
CA SER A 155 -1.56 -20.62 3.24
C SER A 155 -2.28 -19.54 4.03
N PHE A 156 -3.18 -19.90 4.94
CA PHE A 156 -3.84 -18.93 5.82
C PHE A 156 -2.84 -18.13 6.64
N ARG A 157 -1.85 -18.77 7.26
CA ARG A 157 -0.78 -18.06 7.99
C ARG A 157 0.00 -17.14 7.05
N ALA A 158 0.39 -17.61 5.88
CA ALA A 158 1.07 -16.78 4.89
C ALA A 158 0.22 -15.59 4.43
N ILE A 159 -1.11 -15.73 4.33
CA ILE A 159 -2.00 -14.63 3.92
C ILE A 159 -2.29 -13.69 5.08
N VAL A 160 -2.63 -14.22 6.26
CA VAL A 160 -3.05 -13.46 7.45
C VAL A 160 -1.87 -12.81 8.16
N THR A 161 -0.77 -13.51 8.40
CA THR A 161 0.43 -12.93 9.01
C THR A 161 0.95 -11.78 8.15
N PHE A 162 0.84 -11.85 6.82
CA PHE A 162 1.24 -10.75 5.94
C PHE A 162 0.25 -9.58 5.89
N HIS A 163 -1.05 -9.81 6.01
CA HIS A 163 -2.06 -8.75 6.10
C HIS A 163 -2.09 -8.06 7.48
N TYR A 164 -1.83 -8.78 8.57
CA TYR A 164 -1.93 -8.24 9.92
C TYR A 164 -0.62 -7.65 10.47
N VAL A 165 0.54 -8.29 10.25
CA VAL A 165 1.84 -7.80 10.79
C VAL A 165 2.28 -6.49 10.11
N THR A 166 1.79 -6.18 8.92
CA THR A 166 2.15 -4.92 8.24
C THR A 166 1.24 -3.74 8.58
N LEU A 167 0.03 -3.97 9.08
CA LEU A 167 -0.93 -2.90 9.38
C LEU A 167 -0.78 -2.37 10.81
N THR A 168 -0.68 -3.26 11.79
CA THR A 168 -0.56 -2.90 13.21
C THR A 168 0.89 -2.60 13.56
N SER A 169 1.84 -3.45 13.15
CA SER A 169 3.26 -3.26 13.50
C SER A 169 3.94 -2.13 12.74
N ARG A 170 3.51 -1.74 11.52
CA ARG A 170 4.03 -0.52 10.87
C ARG A 170 3.44 0.75 11.47
N LYS A 171 2.16 0.77 11.83
CA LYS A 171 1.58 1.93 12.55
C LYS A 171 2.23 2.07 13.92
N ALA A 172 2.33 0.98 14.69
CA ALA A 172 3.00 0.98 15.99
C ALA A 172 4.48 1.39 15.86
N ARG A 173 5.25 0.82 14.92
CA ARG A 173 6.66 1.25 14.69
C ARG A 173 6.79 2.68 14.19
N SER A 174 5.91 3.13 13.29
CA SER A 174 5.96 4.50 12.78
C SER A 174 5.56 5.50 13.87
N ARG A 175 4.61 5.15 14.75
CA ARG A 175 4.23 5.95 15.93
C ARG A 175 5.33 5.96 16.98
N LEU A 176 5.97 4.82 17.23
CA LEU A 176 7.13 4.68 18.13
C LEU A 176 8.32 5.51 17.61
N LEU A 177 8.59 5.49 16.31
CA LEU A 177 9.63 6.34 15.70
C LEU A 177 9.27 7.84 15.72
N LEU A 178 8.00 8.21 15.59
CA LEU A 178 7.54 9.59 15.74
C LEU A 178 7.61 10.06 17.20
N GLY A 179 7.25 9.22 18.17
CA GLY A 179 7.39 9.49 19.59
C GLY A 179 8.86 9.65 20.01
N LEU A 180 9.73 8.75 19.55
CA LEU A 180 11.18 8.86 19.79
C LEU A 180 11.80 10.12 19.16
N LYS A 181 11.28 10.56 18.01
CA LYS A 181 11.79 11.75 17.31
C LYS A 181 11.24 13.07 17.86
N ASN A 182 10.07 13.04 18.48
CA ASN A 182 9.44 14.22 19.11
C ASN A 182 9.82 14.40 20.59
N ASN A 183 10.49 13.42 21.21
CA ASN A 183 10.92 13.48 22.61
C ASN A 183 12.26 14.21 22.84
N SER A 184 12.65 15.16 21.97
CA SER A 184 13.65 16.15 22.35
C SER A 184 12.98 17.31 23.09
N ALA A 185 13.17 17.32 24.41
CA ALA A 185 13.06 18.51 25.28
C ALA A 185 11.67 18.99 25.75
N THR A 186 10.87 18.11 26.34
CA THR A 186 10.15 18.52 27.57
C THR A 186 10.31 17.45 28.63
N ASP A 187 10.87 17.89 29.76
CA ASP A 187 11.11 17.17 31.01
C ASP A 187 9.78 16.75 31.67
N ARG A 188 9.08 15.82 31.04
CA ARG A 188 8.10 15.00 31.75
C ARG A 188 8.89 13.84 32.31
N THR A 189 9.00 13.79 33.63
CA THR A 189 9.38 12.60 34.39
C THR A 189 8.46 11.46 33.96
N ALA A 190 8.82 10.76 32.89
CA ALA A 190 8.12 9.58 32.43
C ALA A 190 8.14 8.61 33.61
N SER A 191 6.98 8.48 34.25
CA SER A 191 6.82 7.69 35.45
C SER A 191 7.24 6.27 35.11
N LYS A 192 8.42 5.87 35.61
CA LYS A 192 9.03 4.57 35.32
C LYS A 192 8.00 3.49 35.62
N TRP A 193 7.80 2.58 34.67
CA TRP A 193 6.91 1.44 34.88
C TRP A 193 7.48 0.55 35.98
N THR A 194 6.67 0.23 36.98
CA THR A 194 7.05 -0.73 38.03
C THR A 194 6.71 -2.16 37.60
N PRO A 195 7.35 -3.19 38.19
CA PRO A 195 7.02 -4.58 37.91
C PRO A 195 5.54 -4.92 38.15
N GLU A 196 4.91 -4.29 39.14
CA GLU A 196 3.48 -4.45 39.45
C GLU A 196 2.60 -3.87 38.33
N GLU A 197 2.97 -2.70 37.80
CA GLU A 197 2.27 -2.10 36.67
C GLU A 197 2.44 -2.93 35.39
N HIS A 198 3.60 -3.56 35.18
CA HIS A 198 3.81 -4.50 34.08
C HIS A 198 2.96 -5.77 34.24
N ALA A 199 2.85 -6.31 35.45
CA ALA A 199 1.97 -7.45 35.72
C ALA A 199 0.50 -7.09 35.49
N ALA A 200 0.07 -5.93 35.99
CA ALA A 200 -1.28 -5.41 35.78
C ALA A 200 -1.57 -5.16 34.29
N LEU A 201 -0.58 -4.71 33.51
CA LEU A 201 -0.71 -4.54 32.07
C LEU A 201 -0.95 -5.87 31.35
N LEU A 202 -0.16 -6.89 31.67
CA LEU A 202 -0.32 -8.23 31.08
C LEU A 202 -1.66 -8.86 31.48
N GLU A 203 -2.07 -8.71 32.73
CA GLU A 203 -3.35 -9.21 33.24
C GLU A 203 -4.54 -8.50 32.57
N ALA A 204 -4.50 -7.17 32.47
CA ALA A 204 -5.53 -6.39 31.79
C ALA A 204 -5.63 -6.73 30.30
N VAL A 205 -4.50 -6.96 29.61
CA VAL A 205 -4.49 -7.42 28.22
C VAL A 205 -5.01 -8.85 28.08
N MET A 206 -4.76 -9.73 29.06
CA MET A 206 -5.34 -11.09 29.07
C MET A 206 -6.86 -11.06 29.31
N GLU A 207 -7.33 -10.20 30.21
CA GLU A 207 -8.75 -10.09 30.57
C GLU A 207 -9.59 -9.43 29.47
N HIS A 208 -9.11 -8.33 28.90
CA HIS A 208 -9.85 -7.58 27.88
C HIS A 208 -9.50 -8.01 26.44
N GLY A 209 -8.37 -8.68 26.26
CA GLY A 209 -7.85 -9.11 24.97
C GLY A 209 -7.02 -8.02 24.26
N LEU A 210 -6.03 -8.45 23.48
CA LEU A 210 -5.10 -7.57 22.73
C LEU A 210 -5.79 -6.62 21.72
N PHE A 211 -7.05 -6.92 21.36
CA PHE A 211 -7.83 -6.14 20.40
C PHE A 211 -8.95 -5.32 21.06
N SER A 212 -8.96 -5.25 22.39
CA SER A 212 -9.86 -4.33 23.10
C SER A 212 -9.43 -2.88 22.93
N ASP A 213 -10.32 -1.98 23.32
CA ASP A 213 -10.03 -0.56 23.35
C ASP A 213 -8.95 -0.29 24.42
N TRP A 214 -7.77 0.17 23.98
CA TRP A 214 -6.62 0.45 24.86
C TRP A 214 -6.94 1.49 25.93
N SER A 215 -8.01 2.27 25.76
CA SER A 215 -8.54 3.16 26.81
C SER A 215 -8.93 2.38 28.07
N VAL A 216 -9.56 1.21 27.94
CA VAL A 216 -10.00 0.37 29.07
C VAL A 216 -8.79 -0.21 29.81
N ILE A 217 -7.79 -0.66 29.07
CA ILE A 217 -6.54 -1.19 29.61
C ILE A 217 -5.76 -0.07 30.32
N ARG A 218 -5.66 1.10 29.69
CA ARG A 218 -5.04 2.30 30.28
C ARG A 218 -5.73 2.68 31.59
N ASP A 219 -7.05 2.77 31.60
CA ASP A 219 -7.81 3.21 32.79
C ASP A 219 -7.66 2.24 33.96
N LYS A 220 -7.38 0.96 33.69
CA LYS A 220 -7.13 -0.06 34.71
C LYS A 220 -5.68 -0.06 35.23
N VAL A 221 -4.72 0.18 34.34
CA VAL A 221 -3.30 0.00 34.63
C VAL A 221 -2.63 1.33 35.01
N LYS A 222 -2.80 2.36 34.19
CA LYS A 222 -2.12 3.65 34.35
C LYS A 222 -2.88 4.79 33.64
N PRO A 223 -3.95 5.33 34.26
CA PRO A 223 -4.86 6.32 33.64
C PRO A 223 -4.19 7.61 33.16
N ASN A 224 -3.04 7.92 33.75
CA ASN A 224 -2.23 9.11 33.49
C ASN A 224 -1.32 9.00 32.26
N LEU A 225 -1.23 7.83 31.63
CA LEU A 225 -0.51 7.64 30.37
C LEU A 225 -1.48 7.69 29.19
N SER A 226 -0.97 7.99 28.00
CA SER A 226 -1.75 7.84 26.77
C SER A 226 -1.94 6.38 26.40
N GLU A 227 -3.00 6.07 25.64
CA GLU A 227 -3.27 4.72 25.12
C GLU A 227 -2.10 4.18 24.31
N ASP A 228 -1.47 5.05 23.50
CA ASP A 228 -0.29 4.70 22.71
C ASP A 228 0.94 4.35 23.57
N GLU A 229 1.11 4.97 24.75
CA GLU A 229 2.21 4.66 25.67
C GLU A 229 2.01 3.31 26.38
N VAL A 230 0.77 3.01 26.77
CA VAL A 230 0.39 1.72 27.36
C VAL A 230 0.53 0.57 26.34
N GLU A 231 0.07 0.79 25.11
CA GLU A 231 0.25 -0.16 23.99
C GLU A 231 1.74 -0.38 23.67
N ALA A 232 2.54 0.69 23.61
CA ALA A 232 3.96 0.59 23.32
C ALA A 232 4.73 -0.20 24.40
N GLU A 233 4.38 -0.01 25.67
CA GLU A 233 5.04 -0.73 26.77
C GLU A 233 4.68 -2.23 26.76
N TYR A 234 3.43 -2.58 26.43
CA TYR A 234 3.03 -3.98 26.27
C TYR A 234 3.91 -4.69 25.21
N TYR A 235 4.09 -4.07 24.03
CA TYR A 235 4.96 -4.64 23.00
C TYR A 235 6.44 -4.66 23.40
N ARG A 236 6.86 -3.76 24.29
CA ARG A 236 8.22 -3.77 24.84
C ARG A 236 8.43 -4.96 25.77
N LEU A 237 7.43 -5.32 26.58
CA LEU A 237 7.46 -6.49 27.46
C LEU A 237 7.40 -7.80 26.68
N ASP A 238 6.47 -7.92 25.73
CA ASP A 238 6.26 -9.15 24.94
C ASP A 238 7.44 -9.43 24.00
N GLY A 239 8.16 -8.38 23.56
CA GLY A 239 9.39 -8.49 22.77
C GLY A 239 10.63 -8.94 23.56
N VAL A 240 10.59 -8.93 24.89
CA VAL A 240 11.69 -9.37 25.78
C VAL A 240 11.33 -10.74 26.33
N ALA A 241 11.75 -11.78 25.61
CA ALA A 241 11.49 -13.19 25.87
C ALA A 241 11.33 -13.59 27.36
N ILE A 242 10.21 -14.25 27.66
CA ILE A 242 10.00 -15.06 28.86
C ILE A 242 11.06 -16.17 28.86
N LYS A 243 12.07 -16.08 29.73
CA LYS A 243 12.86 -17.25 30.13
C LYS A 243 11.94 -18.13 30.98
N VAL A 244 11.42 -19.20 30.39
CA VAL A 244 10.66 -20.22 31.11
C VAL A 244 11.64 -21.03 31.96
N GLU A 245 11.54 -20.91 33.28
CA GLU A 245 12.16 -21.88 34.19
C GLU A 245 11.34 -23.18 34.18
N PRO A 246 11.99 -24.37 34.18
CA PRO A 246 11.28 -25.64 34.15
C PRO A 246 10.64 -25.93 35.52
N LYS A 247 9.31 -26.07 35.55
CA LYS A 247 8.58 -26.62 36.71
C LYS A 247 8.65 -28.16 36.73
N PRO A 248 8.62 -28.78 37.93
CA PRO A 248 8.82 -30.22 38.09
C PRO A 248 7.70 -31.04 37.46
N GLN A 249 8.09 -32.17 36.86
CA GLN A 249 7.20 -33.11 36.20
C GLN A 249 6.32 -33.84 37.23
N VAL A 250 5.00 -33.74 37.09
CA VAL A 250 4.04 -34.59 37.80
C VAL A 250 3.89 -35.89 37.00
N THR A 251 4.13 -37.04 37.64
CA THR A 251 4.00 -38.36 37.03
C THR A 251 2.55 -38.85 37.02
N LYS A 252 2.16 -39.51 35.93
CA LYS A 252 0.80 -40.01 35.59
C LYS A 252 0.13 -40.97 36.60
N SER A 253 0.75 -41.30 37.72
CA SER A 253 0.28 -42.35 38.64
C SER A 253 -0.76 -41.89 39.68
N ASP A 254 -1.03 -40.59 39.81
CA ASP A 254 -1.80 -40.07 40.95
C ASP A 254 -3.23 -39.60 40.61
N ILE A 255 -3.74 -39.88 39.40
CA ILE A 255 -5.10 -39.49 39.01
C ILE A 255 -6.06 -40.64 39.37
N LYS A 256 -6.84 -40.48 40.44
CA LYS A 256 -7.99 -41.35 40.73
C LYS A 256 -9.22 -40.89 39.92
N PRO A 257 -10.01 -41.80 39.34
CA PRO A 257 -11.22 -41.44 38.62
C PRO A 257 -12.27 -40.87 39.58
N HIS A 258 -12.83 -39.72 39.22
CA HIS A 258 -13.89 -39.05 39.98
C HIS A 258 -15.26 -39.52 39.47
N ASP A 259 -16.11 -40.00 40.37
CA ASP A 259 -17.51 -40.35 40.07
C ASP A 259 -18.33 -39.08 39.85
N GLY A 260 -18.94 -38.95 38.66
CA GLY A 260 -20.13 -38.15 38.32
C GLY A 260 -20.12 -36.63 38.56
N TRP A 261 -20.52 -35.86 37.55
CA TRP A 261 -20.72 -34.41 37.66
C TRP A 261 -21.93 -34.09 38.54
N THR A 262 -21.76 -33.23 39.55
CA THR A 262 -22.89 -32.74 40.34
C THR A 262 -23.70 -31.70 39.58
N ALA A 263 -24.95 -31.47 39.96
CA ALA A 263 -25.79 -30.45 39.33
C ALA A 263 -25.20 -29.03 39.46
N GLU A 264 -24.45 -28.77 40.54
CA GLU A 264 -23.71 -27.52 40.73
C GLU A 264 -22.52 -27.41 39.77
N ASP A 265 -21.81 -28.52 39.49
CA ASP A 265 -20.74 -28.54 38.48
C ASP A 265 -21.28 -28.28 37.08
N ILE A 266 -22.44 -28.85 36.74
CA ILE A 266 -23.12 -28.63 35.44
C ILE A 266 -23.59 -27.19 35.29
N GLN A 267 -24.16 -26.59 36.34
CA GLN A 267 -24.62 -25.20 36.30
C GLN A 267 -23.45 -24.21 36.23
N ARG A 268 -22.34 -24.51 36.91
CA ARG A 268 -21.09 -23.75 36.84
C ARG A 268 -20.45 -23.87 35.45
N LEU A 269 -20.46 -25.07 34.87
CA LEU A 269 -20.01 -25.35 33.50
C LEU A 269 -20.84 -24.59 32.46
N ASN A 270 -22.17 -24.58 32.57
CA ASN A 270 -23.04 -23.82 31.68
C ASN A 270 -22.81 -22.30 31.78
N THR A 271 -22.56 -21.79 32.98
CA THR A 271 -22.26 -20.37 33.18
C THR A 271 -20.91 -19.98 32.57
N ILE A 272 -19.93 -20.90 32.60
CA ILE A 272 -18.59 -20.72 32.02
C ILE A 272 -18.63 -20.88 30.49
N LEU A 273 -19.38 -21.85 29.96
CA LEU A 273 -19.59 -22.08 28.52
C LEU A 273 -20.29 -20.89 27.85
N MET A 274 -21.29 -20.30 28.51
CA MET A 274 -21.94 -19.07 28.02
C MET A 274 -21.00 -17.85 28.01
N LYS A 275 -19.96 -17.86 28.86
CA LYS A 275 -19.03 -16.73 29.02
C LYS A 275 -17.73 -16.87 28.20
N TYR A 276 -17.30 -18.09 27.87
CA TYR A 276 -15.98 -18.37 27.27
C TYR A 276 -15.97 -19.44 26.16
N SER A 277 -17.03 -19.54 25.35
CA SER A 277 -17.22 -20.56 24.31
C SER A 277 -16.18 -20.64 23.16
N SER A 278 -15.01 -19.99 23.26
CA SER A 278 -14.08 -19.87 22.12
C SER A 278 -12.58 -19.93 22.40
N LEU A 279 -12.10 -20.45 23.55
CA LEU A 279 -10.65 -20.48 23.82
C LEU A 279 -10.04 -21.85 24.21
N PRO A 280 -8.75 -22.09 23.88
CA PRO A 280 -8.00 -23.34 24.18
C PRO A 280 -7.67 -23.55 25.67
N VAL A 281 -8.17 -22.67 26.55
CA VAL A 281 -7.96 -22.73 28.00
C VAL A 281 -8.58 -24.00 28.57
N TRP A 282 -9.69 -24.44 28.00
CA TRP A 282 -10.46 -25.60 28.46
C TRP A 282 -9.68 -26.92 28.42
N THR A 283 -8.88 -27.17 27.38
CA THR A 283 -8.05 -28.40 27.30
C THR A 283 -6.94 -28.40 28.34
N LYS A 284 -6.46 -27.22 28.74
CA LYS A 284 -5.44 -27.05 29.77
C LYS A 284 -6.03 -27.20 31.17
N GLU A 285 -7.20 -26.60 31.40
CA GLU A 285 -7.89 -26.60 32.70
C GLU A 285 -8.51 -27.98 33.02
N ALA A 286 -9.08 -28.66 32.01
CA ALA A 286 -9.55 -30.04 32.15
C ALA A 286 -8.40 -31.03 32.45
N ALA A 287 -7.25 -30.83 31.80
CA ALA A 287 -6.04 -31.61 32.09
C ALA A 287 -5.44 -31.29 33.47
N GLU A 288 -5.51 -30.04 33.94
CA GLU A 288 -5.07 -29.62 35.28
C GLU A 288 -5.97 -30.20 36.39
N HIS A 289 -7.25 -30.45 36.11
CA HIS A 289 -8.20 -31.10 37.03
C HIS A 289 -8.34 -32.62 36.86
N GLY A 290 -7.54 -33.23 35.98
CA GLY A 290 -7.50 -34.68 35.80
C GLY A 290 -8.74 -35.28 35.13
N VAL A 291 -9.49 -34.48 34.35
CA VAL A 291 -10.72 -34.91 33.67
C VAL A 291 -10.51 -34.85 32.16
N GLU A 292 -10.80 -35.95 31.47
CA GLU A 292 -10.78 -36.04 30.00
C GLU A 292 -12.22 -36.27 29.52
N PRO A 293 -12.92 -35.24 28.99
CA PRO A 293 -14.34 -35.37 28.66
C PRO A 293 -14.55 -36.31 27.48
N SER A 294 -15.44 -37.27 27.64
CA SER A 294 -15.73 -38.25 26.59
C SER A 294 -16.69 -37.68 25.56
N GLU A 295 -16.69 -38.24 24.35
CA GLU A 295 -17.56 -37.82 23.25
C GLU A 295 -19.06 -37.90 23.65
N ASP A 296 -19.42 -38.88 24.48
CA ASP A 296 -20.77 -39.08 25.03
C ASP A 296 -21.22 -37.96 25.98
N ASP A 297 -20.29 -37.28 26.65
CA ASP A 297 -20.59 -36.14 27.54
C ASP A 297 -21.02 -34.91 26.75
N TYR A 298 -20.60 -34.81 25.49
CA TYR A 298 -21.03 -33.75 24.58
C TYR A 298 -22.39 -34.03 23.96
N GLU A 299 -22.73 -35.29 23.65
CA GLU A 299 -24.02 -35.64 23.03
C GLU A 299 -25.20 -35.39 23.98
N LYS A 300 -25.02 -35.65 25.28
CA LYS A 300 -26.04 -35.35 26.31
C LYS A 300 -26.41 -33.86 26.44
N ILE A 301 -25.53 -32.95 26.03
CA ILE A 301 -25.77 -31.50 26.08
C ILE A 301 -26.75 -31.06 24.98
N PHE A 302 -26.85 -31.81 23.89
CA PHE A 302 -27.66 -31.43 22.72
C PHE A 302 -29.00 -32.17 22.62
N ASP A 303 -29.11 -33.37 23.16
CA ASP A 303 -30.34 -34.19 23.08
C ASP A 303 -31.54 -33.61 23.84
N GLU A 304 -31.33 -32.75 24.85
CA GLU A 304 -32.43 -32.14 25.60
C GLU A 304 -33.05 -30.90 24.92
N SER A 305 -32.48 -30.41 23.80
CA SER A 305 -32.88 -29.13 23.18
C SER A 305 -33.72 -29.25 21.88
N GLY A 306 -34.02 -30.46 21.41
CA GLY A 306 -34.56 -30.71 20.06
C GLY A 306 -36.04 -31.10 19.98
N GLY A 307 -36.97 -30.30 20.52
CA GLY A 307 -38.41 -30.50 20.36
C GLY A 307 -39.01 -29.84 19.10
N SER A 308 -39.50 -30.68 18.17
CA SER A 308 -40.70 -30.49 17.30
C SER A 308 -40.68 -29.53 16.07
N GLY A 309 -40.97 -30.13 14.89
CA GLY A 309 -41.64 -29.52 13.73
C GLY A 309 -40.72 -29.10 12.57
N GLY A 310 -40.92 -29.41 11.28
CA GLY A 310 -42.01 -30.03 10.55
C GLY A 310 -41.77 -29.86 9.02
N SER A 311 -41.86 -30.98 8.31
CA SER A 311 -41.84 -31.28 6.86
C SER A 311 -42.39 -30.27 5.81
N LYS A 312 -41.76 -30.22 4.61
CA LYS A 312 -42.30 -30.44 3.21
C LYS A 312 -41.42 -29.73 2.14
N LYS A 313 -40.82 -30.43 1.14
CA LYS A 313 -41.28 -30.74 -0.25
C LYS A 313 -41.69 -29.49 -1.06
N SER A 314 -41.41 -29.26 -2.36
CA SER A 314 -40.86 -30.00 -3.52
C SER A 314 -40.97 -29.09 -4.78
N GLY A 315 -40.26 -29.41 -5.88
CA GLY A 315 -40.60 -29.02 -7.28
C GLY A 315 -39.64 -27.98 -7.91
N GLU A 316 -38.79 -28.26 -8.91
CA GLU A 316 -38.95 -28.83 -10.27
C GLU A 316 -39.69 -27.90 -11.26
N SER A 317 -38.96 -27.31 -12.24
CA SER A 317 -39.45 -27.05 -13.62
C SER A 317 -38.39 -26.47 -14.59
N LYS A 318 -38.06 -27.30 -15.59
CA LYS A 318 -37.90 -27.09 -17.06
C LYS A 318 -37.47 -25.74 -17.70
N LYS A 319 -36.36 -25.84 -18.45
CA LYS A 319 -36.13 -25.64 -19.91
C LYS A 319 -36.98 -24.63 -20.73
N SER A 320 -36.27 -23.75 -21.45
CA SER A 320 -36.33 -23.42 -22.91
C SER A 320 -35.70 -22.03 -23.11
N GLY A 321 -35.10 -21.61 -24.21
CA GLY A 321 -34.82 -22.17 -25.54
C GLY A 321 -33.82 -21.22 -26.22
N GLU A 322 -32.95 -21.77 -27.06
CA GLU A 322 -31.81 -21.10 -27.68
C GLU A 322 -32.14 -20.76 -29.14
N SER A 323 -32.02 -19.48 -29.52
CA SER A 323 -32.36 -18.98 -30.85
C SER A 323 -31.10 -18.48 -31.56
N LYS A 324 -30.83 -19.06 -32.74
CA LYS A 324 -29.74 -18.72 -33.65
C LYS A 324 -30.06 -17.42 -34.39
N ASN A 325 -29.06 -16.57 -34.61
CA ASN A 325 -29.08 -15.70 -35.79
C ASN A 325 -27.66 -15.40 -36.29
N SER A 326 -27.38 -15.87 -37.49
CA SER A 326 -26.20 -15.62 -38.32
C SER A 326 -26.50 -14.50 -39.31
N GLY A 327 -25.61 -13.51 -39.42
CA GLY A 327 -25.70 -12.45 -40.40
C GLY A 327 -24.31 -12.06 -40.93
N GLU A 328 -23.84 -12.80 -41.94
CA GLU A 328 -22.74 -12.42 -42.83
C GLU A 328 -23.11 -11.15 -43.60
N SER A 329 -22.16 -10.21 -43.72
CA SER A 329 -22.25 -9.11 -44.68
C SER A 329 -20.93 -8.93 -45.40
N ARG A 330 -21.02 -9.20 -46.69
CA ARG A 330 -20.02 -9.22 -47.75
C ARG A 330 -20.13 -7.89 -48.50
N TRP A 331 -19.06 -7.10 -48.57
CA TRP A 331 -18.97 -5.94 -49.46
C TRP A 331 -17.65 -5.97 -50.24
N SER A 332 -17.79 -6.25 -51.53
CA SER A 332 -16.93 -5.87 -52.66
C SER A 332 -16.74 -4.33 -52.65
N GLY A 333 -15.59 -3.75 -52.99
CA GLY A 333 -14.89 -3.88 -54.27
C GLY A 333 -15.23 -2.64 -55.12
N VAL A 334 -14.36 -1.63 -55.14
CA VAL A 334 -14.45 -0.47 -56.04
C VAL A 334 -13.05 -0.15 -56.57
N GLU A 335 -12.93 -0.23 -57.89
CA GLU A 335 -11.79 0.16 -58.71
C GLU A 335 -11.99 1.56 -59.31
N SER A 336 -10.86 2.25 -59.52
CA SER A 336 -10.52 3.16 -60.63
C SER A 336 -11.11 4.59 -60.75
N ASN A 337 -10.22 5.59 -60.62
CA ASN A 337 -9.91 6.68 -61.60
C ASN A 337 -8.87 7.64 -60.97
N SER A 338 -7.65 7.87 -61.46
CA SER A 338 -7.11 8.41 -62.74
C SER A 338 -6.98 9.96 -62.77
N GLY A 339 -5.75 10.45 -63.03
CA GLY A 339 -5.33 11.85 -63.26
C GLY A 339 -5.04 12.64 -61.98
N GLU A 340 -3.96 13.41 -61.79
CA GLU A 340 -3.19 14.22 -62.74
C GLU A 340 -1.81 14.62 -62.14
N THR A 341 -0.83 14.82 -63.02
CA THR A 341 0.61 14.96 -62.78
C THR A 341 1.07 16.35 -62.35
N THR A 342 1.84 16.47 -61.25
CA THR A 342 2.87 17.53 -61.09
C THR A 342 4.05 17.09 -60.20
N ASN A 343 5.25 17.32 -60.71
CA ASN A 343 6.56 17.43 -60.05
C ASN A 343 7.17 16.19 -59.35
N LYS A 344 8.05 15.51 -60.12
CA LYS A 344 9.02 14.50 -59.67
C LYS A 344 9.88 15.02 -58.51
N THR A 345 9.42 14.76 -57.30
CA THR A 345 10.24 14.73 -56.09
C THR A 345 10.93 13.37 -56.07
N VAL A 346 12.26 13.35 -56.07
CA VAL A 346 13.05 12.13 -55.88
C VAL A 346 12.56 11.43 -54.61
N PRO A 347 12.21 10.12 -54.66
CA PRO A 347 11.76 9.41 -53.47
C PRO A 347 12.86 9.48 -52.41
N ARG A 348 12.61 10.20 -51.31
CA ARG A 348 13.41 10.07 -50.09
C ARG A 348 13.33 8.60 -49.72
N LEU A 349 14.47 7.92 -49.81
CA LEU A 349 14.64 6.57 -49.29
C LEU A 349 14.03 6.53 -47.88
N PRO A 350 13.29 5.45 -47.53
CA PRO A 350 12.78 5.29 -46.17
C PRO A 350 13.93 5.52 -45.19
N PRO A 351 13.70 6.25 -44.08
CA PRO A 351 14.73 6.53 -43.10
C PRO A 351 15.40 5.20 -42.76
N GLN A 352 16.70 5.09 -43.05
CA GLN A 352 17.46 3.89 -42.77
C GLN A 352 17.16 3.53 -41.31
N PHE A 353 16.70 2.31 -41.07
CA PHE A 353 16.36 1.82 -39.74
C PHE A 353 17.61 1.98 -38.86
N GLU A 354 17.69 3.10 -38.14
CA GLU A 354 18.76 3.33 -37.19
C GLU A 354 18.73 2.15 -36.24
N THR A 355 19.84 1.41 -36.19
CA THR A 355 19.98 0.27 -35.31
C THR A 355 19.54 0.70 -33.92
N PRO A 356 18.58 0.00 -33.28
CA PRO A 356 17.99 0.45 -32.01
C PRO A 356 19.02 0.58 -30.87
N TRP A 357 20.22 0.05 -31.07
CA TRP A 357 21.32 0.06 -30.12
C TRP A 357 22.40 1.06 -30.50
N THR A 358 22.30 2.26 -29.93
CA THR A 358 23.42 3.23 -29.95
C THR A 358 24.48 2.86 -28.92
N ASN A 359 25.73 3.31 -29.11
CA ASN A 359 26.81 3.12 -28.13
C ASN A 359 26.40 3.59 -26.71
N ALA A 360 25.65 4.68 -26.62
CA ALA A 360 25.11 5.19 -25.35
C ALA A 360 24.13 4.20 -24.70
N ARG A 361 23.24 3.58 -25.47
CA ARG A 361 22.30 2.55 -24.98
C ARG A 361 23.05 1.28 -24.53
N VAL A 362 24.07 0.86 -25.28
CA VAL A 362 24.93 -0.28 -24.92
C VAL A 362 25.67 -0.03 -23.60
N HIS A 363 26.27 1.14 -23.42
CA HIS A 363 26.92 1.50 -22.15
C HIS A 363 25.92 1.57 -20.99
N ARG A 364 24.71 2.08 -21.25
CA ARG A 364 23.64 2.14 -20.26
C ARG A 364 23.18 0.75 -19.83
N LEU A 365 23.04 -0.19 -20.78
CA LEU A 365 22.75 -1.61 -20.51
C LEU A 365 23.82 -2.23 -19.61
N LYS A 366 25.10 -2.07 -19.97
CA LYS A 366 26.22 -2.55 -19.15
C LYS A 366 26.14 -2.06 -17.70
N ARG A 367 25.90 -0.76 -17.51
CA ARG A 367 25.79 -0.18 -16.16
C ARG A 367 24.60 -0.73 -15.38
N LEU A 368 23.42 -0.82 -15.98
CA LEU A 368 22.20 -1.27 -15.31
C LEU A 368 22.30 -2.74 -14.90
N VAL A 369 22.85 -3.58 -15.77
CA VAL A 369 23.10 -5.00 -15.45
C VAL A 369 24.12 -5.12 -14.30
N SER A 370 25.24 -4.40 -14.35
CA SER A 370 26.21 -4.43 -13.24
C SER A 370 25.62 -3.93 -11.91
N GLN A 371 24.75 -2.92 -11.96
CA GLN A 371 24.06 -2.43 -10.78
C GLN A 371 23.14 -3.49 -10.18
N GLN A 372 22.37 -4.20 -11.02
CA GLN A 372 21.52 -5.29 -10.56
C GLN A 372 22.36 -6.43 -9.98
N GLN A 373 23.39 -6.90 -10.69
CA GLN A 373 24.28 -7.97 -10.21
C GLN A 373 24.88 -7.70 -8.83
N GLN A 374 25.13 -6.43 -8.47
CA GLN A 374 25.55 -6.08 -7.11
C GLN A 374 24.42 -6.19 -6.07
N GLN A 375 23.20 -5.85 -6.44
CA GLN A 375 22.03 -6.03 -5.60
C GLN A 375 21.68 -7.51 -5.44
N GLU A 376 21.87 -8.34 -6.48
CA GLU A 376 21.69 -9.79 -6.42
C GLU A 376 22.63 -10.43 -5.40
N ARG A 377 23.90 -10.00 -5.35
CA ARG A 377 24.85 -10.47 -4.31
C ARG A 377 24.34 -10.26 -2.88
N ALA A 378 23.42 -9.32 -2.67
CA ALA A 378 22.80 -9.05 -1.39
C ALA A 378 21.43 -9.73 -1.19
N THR A 379 20.73 -10.12 -2.27
CA THR A 379 19.31 -10.49 -2.23
C THR A 379 18.96 -11.81 -2.91
N ASP A 380 19.92 -12.47 -3.57
CA ASP A 380 19.78 -13.72 -4.33
C ASP A 380 18.62 -13.73 -5.35
N SER A 381 18.18 -12.54 -5.78
CA SER A 381 17.11 -12.37 -6.77
C SER A 381 17.72 -12.31 -8.18
N PRO A 382 17.03 -12.81 -9.23
CA PRO A 382 17.53 -12.75 -10.61
C PRO A 382 17.39 -11.35 -11.24
N ILE A 383 18.18 -11.09 -12.29
CA ILE A 383 18.21 -9.80 -13.00
C ILE A 383 16.82 -9.51 -13.56
N ASN A 384 16.22 -8.42 -13.10
CA ASN A 384 14.95 -7.91 -13.60
C ASN A 384 15.18 -7.12 -14.89
N TRP A 385 15.11 -7.82 -16.02
CA TRP A 385 15.32 -7.25 -17.35
C TRP A 385 14.21 -6.32 -17.81
N SER A 386 12.97 -6.53 -17.37
CA SER A 386 11.86 -5.60 -17.59
C SER A 386 12.19 -4.21 -17.04
N TRP A 387 12.70 -4.13 -15.81
CA TRP A 387 13.17 -2.87 -15.22
C TRP A 387 14.33 -2.26 -16.03
N ILE A 388 15.26 -3.08 -16.52
CA ILE A 388 16.39 -2.59 -17.33
C ILE A 388 15.87 -1.97 -18.64
N ALA A 389 14.94 -2.63 -19.34
CA ALA A 389 14.37 -2.15 -20.60
C ALA A 389 13.70 -0.77 -20.44
N ASP A 390 12.86 -0.61 -19.42
CA ASP A 390 12.24 0.69 -19.05
C ASP A 390 13.29 1.79 -18.84
N HIS A 391 14.45 1.41 -18.33
CA HIS A 391 15.54 2.33 -18.04
C HIS A 391 16.52 2.52 -19.20
N ILE A 392 16.47 1.75 -20.29
CA ILE A 392 17.30 2.00 -21.48
C ILE A 392 16.71 3.14 -22.30
N GLY A 393 15.40 3.11 -22.53
CA GLY A 393 14.66 4.10 -23.30
C GLY A 393 13.53 3.46 -24.13
N PRO A 394 12.68 4.29 -24.75
CA PRO A 394 11.55 3.80 -25.53
C PRO A 394 11.99 2.98 -26.75
N GLY A 395 11.18 1.98 -27.10
CA GLY A 395 11.40 1.09 -28.24
C GLY A 395 12.42 -0.02 -27.99
N ILE A 396 12.82 -0.26 -26.74
CA ILE A 396 13.66 -1.38 -26.32
C ILE A 396 12.87 -2.22 -25.33
N ASP A 397 12.64 -3.48 -25.66
CA ASP A 397 11.99 -4.44 -24.76
C ASP A 397 13.03 -5.29 -24.00
N GLU A 398 12.54 -6.12 -23.08
CA GLU A 398 13.35 -7.04 -22.28
C GLU A 398 14.13 -8.03 -23.16
N SER A 399 13.50 -8.61 -24.19
CA SER A 399 14.13 -9.59 -25.08
C SER A 399 15.28 -8.97 -25.88
N MET A 400 15.14 -7.72 -26.31
CA MET A 400 16.19 -6.95 -26.96
C MET A 400 17.36 -6.69 -26.01
N CYS A 401 17.09 -6.32 -24.75
CA CYS A 401 18.13 -6.15 -23.73
C CYS A 401 18.91 -7.45 -23.48
N ILE A 402 18.20 -8.57 -23.32
CA ILE A 402 18.78 -9.90 -23.11
C ILE A 402 19.63 -10.31 -24.31
N THR A 403 19.08 -10.17 -25.52
CA THR A 403 19.78 -10.52 -26.77
C THR A 403 21.04 -9.68 -26.94
N MET A 404 20.93 -8.37 -26.76
CA MET A 404 22.07 -7.46 -26.85
C MET A 404 23.11 -7.79 -25.78
N TRP A 405 22.70 -8.00 -24.53
CA TRP A 405 23.60 -8.40 -23.44
C TRP A 405 24.35 -9.69 -23.75
N HIS A 406 23.65 -10.70 -24.27
CA HIS A 406 24.27 -11.97 -24.67
C HIS A 406 25.19 -11.82 -25.89
N SER A 407 24.88 -10.93 -26.83
CA SER A 407 25.74 -10.71 -27.99
C SER A 407 27.07 -10.02 -27.68
N MET A 408 27.23 -9.43 -26.48
CA MET A 408 28.48 -8.76 -26.10
C MET A 408 29.59 -9.79 -25.82
N PRO A 409 30.75 -9.68 -26.50
CA PRO A 409 31.88 -10.62 -26.32
C PRO A 409 32.56 -10.52 -24.94
N GLU A 410 32.32 -9.44 -24.19
CA GLU A 410 32.96 -9.14 -22.90
C GLU A 410 32.03 -9.34 -21.69
N ARG A 411 31.35 -10.50 -21.60
CA ARG A 411 30.52 -10.80 -20.41
C ARG A 411 31.34 -10.90 -19.11
N SER A 412 32.65 -11.13 -19.21
CA SER A 412 33.50 -11.54 -18.09
C SER A 412 34.24 -10.41 -17.36
N LYS A 413 34.20 -9.16 -17.84
CA LYS A 413 34.91 -8.04 -17.19
C LYS A 413 34.20 -6.70 -17.34
N VAL A 414 32.88 -6.64 -17.16
CA VAL A 414 32.25 -5.33 -16.89
C VAL A 414 32.74 -4.90 -15.50
N LYS A 415 33.89 -4.23 -15.47
CA LYS A 415 34.36 -3.54 -14.27
C LYS A 415 33.23 -2.61 -13.89
N TYR A 416 32.63 -2.88 -12.74
CA TYR A 416 31.68 -1.96 -12.14
C TYR A 416 32.37 -0.61 -12.06
N ASN A 417 31.94 0.31 -12.92
CA ASN A 417 32.29 1.71 -12.73
C ASN A 417 31.31 2.19 -11.67
N PRO A 418 31.76 2.45 -10.42
CA PRO A 418 30.91 3.04 -9.41
C PRO A 418 30.25 4.29 -9.98
N ALA A 419 29.05 4.59 -9.50
CA ALA A 419 28.32 5.79 -9.91
C ALA A 419 29.30 6.97 -9.91
N LYS A 420 29.60 7.50 -11.10
CA LYS A 420 30.59 8.55 -11.29
C LYS A 420 30.32 9.66 -10.27
N TYR A 421 31.30 10.09 -9.49
CA TYR A 421 31.08 11.21 -8.58
C TYR A 421 30.67 12.45 -9.37
N TRP A 422 29.78 13.28 -8.80
CA TRP A 422 29.39 14.54 -9.45
C TRP A 422 30.57 15.49 -9.41
N THR A 423 31.15 15.74 -10.59
CA THR A 423 32.25 16.68 -10.74
C THR A 423 31.74 18.11 -10.83
N LYS A 424 32.61 19.11 -10.64
CA LYS A 424 32.28 20.52 -10.86
C LYS A 424 31.76 20.77 -12.29
N LYS A 425 32.36 20.10 -13.28
CA LYS A 425 31.92 20.14 -14.68
C LYS A 425 30.50 19.60 -14.87
N ASP A 426 30.14 18.51 -14.18
CA ASP A 426 28.77 17.97 -14.22
C ASP A 426 27.75 18.96 -13.64
N MET A 427 28.14 19.68 -12.58
CA MET A 427 27.32 20.73 -11.96
C MET A 427 27.09 21.91 -12.91
N GLU A 428 28.15 22.38 -13.58
CA GLU A 428 28.04 23.44 -14.59
C GLU A 428 27.15 23.04 -15.79
N LEU A 429 27.25 21.77 -16.22
CA LEU A 429 26.38 21.22 -17.28
C LEU A 429 24.93 21.09 -16.82
N LEU A 430 24.71 20.72 -15.54
CA LEU A 430 23.37 20.68 -14.94
C LEU A 430 22.74 22.07 -14.88
N GLU A 431 23.50 23.08 -14.46
CA GLU A 431 23.05 24.48 -14.46
C GLU A 431 22.63 24.92 -15.86
N LYS A 432 23.49 24.72 -16.86
CA LYS A 432 23.19 25.04 -18.28
C LYS A 432 21.93 24.32 -18.77
N GLY A 433 21.78 23.04 -18.40
CA GLY A 433 20.60 22.25 -18.74
C GLY A 433 19.31 22.78 -18.12
N ILE A 434 19.35 23.19 -16.85
CA ILE A 434 18.19 23.76 -16.15
C ILE A 434 17.83 25.13 -16.73
N THR A 435 18.82 25.97 -17.07
CA THR A 435 18.56 27.24 -17.77
C THR A 435 17.85 27.00 -19.11
N ALA A 436 18.29 26.00 -19.88
CA ALA A 436 17.76 25.73 -21.21
C ALA A 436 16.38 25.02 -21.21
N TYR A 437 16.16 24.09 -20.27
CA TYR A 437 15.02 23.17 -20.31
C TYR A 437 14.22 23.09 -18.99
N GLY A 438 14.57 23.85 -17.97
CA GLY A 438 13.93 23.83 -16.66
C GLY A 438 13.95 22.46 -16.00
N ARG A 439 12.76 21.88 -15.76
CA ARG A 439 12.58 20.52 -15.22
C ARG A 439 12.52 19.42 -16.29
N GLY A 440 12.90 19.74 -17.53
CA GLY A 440 12.96 18.80 -18.66
C GLY A 440 14.11 17.80 -18.53
N TRP A 441 14.09 16.94 -17.50
CA TRP A 441 15.21 16.07 -17.13
C TRP A 441 15.70 15.15 -18.26
N ALA A 442 14.79 14.68 -19.12
CA ALA A 442 15.15 13.88 -20.28
C ALA A 442 15.98 14.69 -21.29
N LEU A 443 15.58 15.95 -21.56
CA LEU A 443 16.31 16.86 -22.45
C LEU A 443 17.65 17.27 -21.86
N ILE A 444 17.71 17.48 -20.54
CA ILE A 444 18.98 17.78 -19.83
C ILE A 444 19.93 16.60 -19.95
N GLN A 445 19.43 15.38 -19.71
CA GLN A 445 20.22 14.16 -19.84
C GLN A 445 20.73 13.96 -21.26
N GLN A 446 19.87 14.14 -22.27
CA GLN A 446 20.24 13.95 -23.67
C GLN A 446 21.27 14.98 -24.17
N ASN A 447 21.13 16.25 -23.78
CA ASN A 447 21.93 17.34 -24.36
C ASN A 447 23.17 17.70 -23.53
N PHE A 448 23.12 17.56 -22.21
CA PHE A 448 24.18 18.04 -21.31
C PHE A 448 24.84 16.94 -20.48
N LEU A 449 24.10 15.90 -20.11
CA LEU A 449 24.55 14.89 -19.14
C LEU A 449 24.31 13.46 -19.66
N GLN A 450 24.79 13.16 -20.86
CA GLN A 450 24.52 11.89 -21.57
C GLN A 450 24.92 10.65 -20.78
N GLU A 451 25.98 10.76 -19.98
CA GLU A 451 26.47 9.68 -19.13
C GLU A 451 25.63 9.45 -17.86
N ARG A 452 24.80 10.43 -17.47
CA ARG A 452 23.96 10.36 -16.27
C ARG A 452 22.61 9.76 -16.61
N THR A 453 21.99 9.08 -15.64
CA THR A 453 20.57 8.74 -15.74
C THR A 453 19.72 9.95 -15.35
N ILE A 454 18.50 10.01 -15.88
CA ILE A 454 17.47 10.98 -15.47
C ILE A 454 17.29 10.94 -13.94
N GLU A 455 17.26 9.74 -13.36
CA GLU A 455 17.09 9.53 -11.93
C GLU A 455 18.30 10.05 -11.12
N SER A 456 19.53 9.88 -11.63
CA SER A 456 20.73 10.43 -10.99
C SER A 456 20.70 11.96 -10.96
N ILE A 457 20.21 12.59 -12.05
CA ILE A 457 20.05 14.06 -12.14
C ILE A 457 19.01 14.53 -11.12
N ARG A 458 17.82 13.92 -11.11
CA ARG A 458 16.74 14.26 -10.16
C ARG A 458 17.21 14.13 -8.72
N ARG A 459 17.80 12.98 -8.37
CA ARG A 459 18.33 12.72 -7.04
C ARG A 459 19.39 13.74 -6.64
N LYS A 460 20.27 14.15 -7.57
CA LYS A 460 21.27 15.18 -7.28
C LYS A 460 20.61 16.51 -6.94
N VAL A 461 19.63 16.95 -7.73
CA VAL A 461 18.89 18.19 -7.46
C VAL A 461 18.16 18.10 -6.12
N THR A 462 17.47 17.00 -5.83
CA THR A 462 16.78 16.80 -4.55
C THR A 462 17.75 16.80 -3.36
N ASN A 463 18.89 16.11 -3.47
CA ASN A 463 19.90 16.11 -2.41
C ASN A 463 20.47 17.52 -2.17
N LEU A 464 20.67 18.30 -3.23
CA LEU A 464 21.10 19.69 -3.14
C LEU A 464 20.06 20.55 -2.42
N GLN A 465 18.76 20.38 -2.73
CA GLN A 465 17.69 21.07 -2.02
C GLN A 465 17.68 20.71 -0.53
N HIS A 466 17.80 19.44 -0.18
CA HIS A 466 17.89 19.01 1.22
C HIS A 466 19.09 19.63 1.95
N VAL A 467 20.26 19.69 1.32
CA VAL A 467 21.45 20.34 1.92
C VAL A 467 21.17 21.82 2.19
N ARG A 468 20.57 22.54 1.24
CA ARG A 468 20.20 23.93 1.46
C ARG A 468 19.19 24.08 2.58
N ASP A 469 18.11 23.30 2.56
CA ASP A 469 17.05 23.39 3.57
C ASP A 469 17.62 23.12 4.98
N SER A 470 18.56 22.18 5.09
CA SER A 470 19.31 21.94 6.32
C SER A 470 20.16 23.15 6.74
N LEU A 471 20.90 23.77 5.81
CA LEU A 471 21.72 24.96 6.10
C LEU A 471 20.86 26.14 6.53
N VAL A 472 19.72 26.36 5.86
CA VAL A 472 18.76 27.41 6.20
C VAL A 472 18.13 27.15 7.57
N ALA A 473 17.78 25.91 7.88
CA ALA A 473 17.24 25.55 9.19
C ALA A 473 18.23 25.83 10.32
N THR A 474 19.50 25.42 10.17
CA THR A 474 20.56 25.70 11.14
C THR A 474 20.80 27.20 11.31
N GLN A 475 20.87 27.97 10.22
CA GLN A 475 21.06 29.42 10.31
C GLN A 475 19.86 30.13 10.90
N ARG A 476 18.64 29.65 10.64
CA ARG A 476 17.42 30.17 11.24
C ARG A 476 17.41 29.97 12.75
N GLU A 477 17.87 28.81 13.24
CA GLU A 477 17.99 28.56 14.68
C GLU A 477 18.97 29.55 15.34
N ILE A 478 20.13 29.79 14.72
CA ILE A 478 21.11 30.78 15.19
C ILE A 478 20.50 32.19 15.20
N ALA A 479 19.82 32.58 14.11
CA ALA A 479 19.18 33.88 13.98
C ALA A 479 18.08 34.10 15.04
N LEU A 480 17.29 33.07 15.34
CA LEU A 480 16.25 33.15 16.38
C LEU A 480 16.85 33.31 17.78
N ASN A 481 17.94 32.61 18.08
CA ASN A 481 18.64 32.78 19.35
C ASN A 481 19.23 34.20 19.48
N GLN A 482 19.83 34.74 18.41
CA GLN A 482 20.34 36.11 18.41
C GLN A 482 19.23 37.17 18.50
N LYS A 483 18.04 36.87 17.95
CA LYS A 483 16.88 37.76 18.05
C LYS A 483 16.39 37.92 19.50
N LEU A 484 16.66 36.94 20.38
CA LEU A 484 16.38 37.08 21.82
C LEU A 484 17.27 38.18 22.45
N GLU A 485 18.50 38.33 21.96
CA GLU A 485 19.43 39.37 22.43
C GLU A 485 19.21 40.70 21.71
N THR A 486 18.83 40.65 20.43
CA THR A 486 18.64 41.82 19.55
C THR A 486 17.24 41.76 18.90
N PRO A 487 16.19 42.30 19.54
CA PRO A 487 14.80 42.15 19.08
C PRO A 487 14.54 42.65 17.65
N ASP A 488 15.29 43.66 17.20
CA ASP A 488 15.17 44.27 15.87
C ASP A 488 15.89 43.50 14.75
N LEU A 489 16.49 42.34 15.06
CA LEU A 489 17.17 41.52 14.06
C LEU A 489 16.18 40.97 13.02
N ASP A 490 16.41 41.30 11.75
CA ASP A 490 15.77 40.65 10.61
C ASP A 490 16.40 39.27 10.38
N VAL A 491 15.63 38.24 10.74
CA VAL A 491 16.04 36.82 10.68
C VAL A 491 16.37 36.40 9.24
N ASP A 492 15.59 36.84 8.24
CA ASP A 492 15.78 36.38 6.87
C ASP A 492 16.97 37.09 6.21
N ALA A 493 17.17 38.38 6.49
CA ALA A 493 18.38 39.10 6.09
C ALA A 493 19.64 38.47 6.71
N PHE A 494 19.59 38.14 8.01
CA PHE A 494 20.69 37.47 8.70
C PHE A 494 21.02 36.10 8.06
N ILE A 495 20.02 35.26 7.82
CA ILE A 495 20.23 33.94 7.18
C ILE A 495 20.89 34.12 5.81
N HIS A 496 20.39 35.08 5.01
CA HIS A 496 20.92 35.33 3.68
C HIS A 496 22.37 35.80 3.72
N ASP A 497 22.69 36.76 4.59
CA ASP A 497 24.05 37.30 4.72
C ASP A 497 25.06 36.28 5.24
N ASN A 498 24.64 35.37 6.12
CA ASN A 498 25.51 34.30 6.61
C ASN A 498 25.74 33.19 5.56
N LEU A 499 24.74 32.92 4.73
CA LEU A 499 24.82 31.85 3.73
C LEU A 499 25.39 32.29 2.38
N LYS A 500 25.42 33.59 2.05
CA LYS A 500 25.92 34.08 0.74
C LYS A 500 27.37 33.71 0.44
N HIS A 501 28.20 33.48 1.47
CA HIS A 501 29.59 33.05 1.30
C HIS A 501 29.77 31.53 1.29
N ASN A 502 28.72 30.77 1.60
CA ASN A 502 28.78 29.32 1.55
C ASN A 502 28.70 28.85 0.08
N PRO A 503 29.73 28.15 -0.45
CA PRO A 503 29.79 27.77 -1.86
C PRO A 503 28.70 26.75 -2.24
N GLN A 504 28.29 25.89 -1.30
CA GLN A 504 27.20 24.94 -1.53
C GLN A 504 25.87 25.69 -1.61
N TYR A 505 25.59 26.56 -0.64
CA TYR A 505 24.37 27.38 -0.66
C TYR A 505 24.25 28.22 -1.93
N SER A 506 25.33 28.90 -2.32
CA SER A 506 25.37 29.73 -3.53
C SER A 506 25.05 28.94 -4.79
N SER A 507 25.63 27.74 -4.94
CA SER A 507 25.36 26.87 -6.08
C SER A 507 23.90 26.38 -6.10
N ILE A 508 23.35 26.05 -4.93
CA ILE A 508 21.98 25.54 -4.81
C ILE A 508 20.96 26.66 -5.05
N ASN A 509 21.19 27.84 -4.48
CA ASN A 509 20.32 29.00 -4.65
C ASN A 509 20.26 29.42 -6.11
N ARG A 510 21.41 29.43 -6.79
CA ARG A 510 21.49 29.70 -8.23
C ARG A 510 20.68 28.69 -9.05
N LEU A 511 20.75 27.41 -8.74
CA LEU A 511 19.95 26.37 -9.42
C LEU A 511 18.45 26.62 -9.26
N GLU A 512 17.99 26.97 -8.06
CA GLU A 512 16.58 27.26 -7.84
C GLU A 512 16.11 28.53 -8.54
N GLU A 513 16.93 29.57 -8.54
CA GLU A 513 16.65 30.82 -9.25
C GLU A 513 16.51 30.57 -10.75
N LEU A 514 17.37 29.74 -11.33
CA LEU A 514 17.24 29.28 -12.72
C LEU A 514 15.93 28.50 -12.97
N MET A 515 15.54 27.61 -12.04
CA MET A 515 14.27 26.86 -12.17
C MET A 515 13.04 27.78 -12.07
N LYS A 516 13.11 28.81 -11.22
CA LYS A 516 12.05 29.81 -11.04
C LYS A 516 11.94 30.69 -12.28
N GLN A 517 13.06 31.23 -12.75
CA GLN A 517 13.14 32.05 -13.96
C GLN A 517 12.55 31.33 -15.17
N TYR A 518 12.94 30.06 -15.39
CA TYR A 518 12.40 29.26 -16.48
C TYR A 518 10.88 29.07 -16.37
N ALA A 519 10.35 28.87 -15.16
CA ALA A 519 8.91 28.71 -14.94
C ALA A 519 8.14 30.01 -15.23
N GLU A 520 8.70 31.16 -14.85
CA GLU A 520 8.13 32.48 -15.12
C GLU A 520 8.10 32.80 -16.62
N ASP A 521 9.21 32.55 -17.32
CA ASP A 521 9.33 32.82 -18.76
C ASP A 521 8.39 31.94 -19.59
N ASN A 522 8.31 30.64 -19.29
CA ASN A 522 7.35 29.76 -19.95
C ASN A 522 5.91 30.05 -19.57
N GLY A 523 5.66 30.54 -18.34
CA GLY A 523 4.34 31.01 -17.92
C GLY A 523 3.85 32.18 -18.76
N LYS A 524 4.75 33.13 -19.10
CA LYS A 524 4.44 34.26 -19.99
C LYS A 524 4.12 33.80 -21.41
N VAL A 525 4.92 32.89 -21.97
CA VAL A 525 4.69 32.34 -23.32
C VAL A 525 3.34 31.64 -23.43
N ARG A 526 2.98 30.80 -22.45
CA ARG A 526 1.67 30.12 -22.43
C ARG A 526 0.50 31.10 -22.38
N LYS A 527 0.62 32.19 -21.60
CA LYS A 527 -0.42 33.24 -21.54
C LYS A 527 -0.59 33.97 -22.88
N VAL A 528 0.50 34.22 -23.61
CA VAL A 528 0.44 34.84 -24.94
C VAL A 528 -0.19 33.91 -25.97
N ILE A 529 0.12 32.60 -25.90
CA ILE A 529 -0.50 31.60 -26.78
C ILE A 529 -2.01 31.53 -26.53
N HIS A 530 -2.46 31.43 -25.27
CA HIS A 530 -3.90 31.39 -24.98
C HIS A 530 -4.64 32.65 -25.44
N ARG A 531 -4.07 33.85 -25.27
CA ARG A 531 -4.68 35.10 -25.78
C ARG A 531 -4.79 35.21 -27.31
N LYS A 532 -4.09 34.36 -28.07
CA LYS A 532 -4.19 34.34 -29.55
C LYS A 532 -5.24 33.34 -30.05
N PHE A 533 -5.74 32.46 -29.18
CA PHE A 533 -6.73 31.44 -29.51
C PHE A 533 -8.10 31.69 -28.86
N ASP A 534 -8.20 32.71 -28.00
CA ASP A 534 -9.44 33.38 -27.61
C ASP A 534 -9.67 34.59 -28.54
#